data_AF-A0A930B225-F1
#
_entry.id   AF-A0A930B225-F1
#
_cell.length_a   1.000
_cell.length_b   1.000
_cell.length_c   1.000
_cell.angle_alpha   90.00
_cell.angle_beta   90.00
_cell.angle_gamma   90.00
#
_symmetry.space_group_name_H-M   'P 1'
#
loop_
_entity.id
_entity.type
_entity.pdbx_description
1 polymer ?
#
loop_
_entity_poly.entity_id
_entity_poly.type
_entity_poly.pdbx_seq_one_letter_code
_entity_poly.pdbx_strand_id
1 'polypeptide(L)'
;MNASYFKQSFFILLLAALLFGGLKPYLPTRIFPEGNASSTNVVVDSLMLEALSGKDIEEVLNENKDTLAHGKAPKHTTSDSLKGQTPQQYLQPFFEKLQHLETTGQGHVRIGYFGDSMTDGDFIVQDLRALFQGAFGGNGVGFLPITSESAASRGSVHHTYSNNWKRESYVNVKRPTRPFGVAGQVFFVKSPALTWVSYKASAQPHINQMYSPTLFFGQSGNTEAYVEIRHEGDTARIVKPLNASKRLNSLTLAKGNVKGVRVNFFKADSIPIYGINSASDG
;
A
#
# COMPACT_ATOMS: atom_id res chain seq x y z
N MET A 1 24.78 7.81 39.02
CA MET A 1 25.19 6.42 38.71
C MET A 1 24.14 5.85 37.77
N ASN A 2 24.45 5.71 36.47
CA ASN A 2 23.49 5.23 35.48
C ASN A 2 23.32 3.72 35.64
N ALA A 3 22.12 3.29 36.04
CA ALA A 3 21.76 1.88 35.97
C ALA A 3 21.91 1.43 34.51
N SER A 4 22.61 0.31 34.30
CA SER A 4 22.80 -0.25 32.95
C SER A 4 21.43 -0.63 32.39
N TYR A 5 20.94 0.13 31.42
CA TYR A 5 19.66 -0.11 30.73
C TYR A 5 19.51 -1.56 30.25
N PHE A 6 20.63 -2.22 29.91
CA PHE A 6 20.65 -3.62 29.56
C PHE A 6 20.17 -4.54 30.69
N LYS A 7 20.63 -4.32 31.93
CA LYS A 7 20.20 -5.10 33.10
C LYS A 7 18.74 -4.83 33.43
N GLN A 8 18.28 -3.58 33.23
CA GLN A 8 16.89 -3.20 33.45
C GLN A 8 15.96 -3.85 32.43
N SER A 9 16.31 -3.85 31.14
CA SER A 9 15.56 -4.54 30.10
C SER A 9 15.52 -6.06 30.30
N PHE A 10 16.64 -6.66 30.72
CA PHE A 10 16.68 -8.09 31.02
C PHE A 10 15.79 -8.45 32.20
N PHE A 11 15.79 -7.63 33.26
CA PHE A 11 14.91 -7.84 34.41
C PHE A 11 13.44 -7.69 34.04
N ILE A 12 13.09 -6.72 33.19
CA ILE A 12 11.71 -6.53 32.70
C ILE A 12 11.24 -7.74 31.89
N LEU A 13 12.08 -8.27 31.00
CA LEU A 13 11.76 -9.47 30.22
C LEU A 13 11.55 -10.70 31.12
N LEU A 14 12.42 -10.87 32.12
CA LEU A 14 12.35 -11.99 33.05
C LEU A 14 11.11 -11.90 33.95
N LEU A 15 10.78 -10.68 34.43
CA LEU A 15 9.57 -10.42 35.19
C LEU A 15 8.30 -10.65 34.36
N ALA A 16 8.29 -10.22 33.09
CA ALA A 16 7.18 -10.44 32.17
C ALA A 16 6.96 -11.94 31.89
N ALA A 17 8.04 -12.69 31.68
CA ALA A 17 7.98 -14.14 31.47
C ALA A 17 7.44 -14.88 32.71
N LEU A 18 7.87 -14.49 33.92
CA LEU A 18 7.36 -15.06 35.18
C LEU A 18 5.89 -14.71 35.43
N LEU A 19 5.50 -13.45 35.19
CA LEU A 19 4.11 -13.01 35.26
C LEU A 19 3.24 -13.79 34.28
N PHE A 20 3.68 -13.92 33.02
CA PHE A 20 2.94 -14.67 32.01
C PHE A 20 2.83 -16.15 32.37
N GLY A 21 3.91 -16.77 32.83
CA GLY A 21 3.90 -18.16 33.30
C GLY A 21 2.97 -18.39 34.49
N GLY A 22 2.96 -17.47 35.46
CA GLY A 22 2.11 -17.54 36.65
C GLY A 22 0.63 -17.21 36.39
N LEU A 23 0.35 -16.32 35.44
CA LEU A 23 -1.02 -15.96 35.05
C LEU A 23 -1.61 -16.90 33.99
N LYS A 24 -0.80 -17.68 33.27
CA LYS A 24 -1.24 -18.64 32.24
C LYS A 24 -2.40 -19.55 32.69
N PRO A 25 -2.45 -20.10 33.93
CA PRO A 25 -3.57 -20.94 34.38
C PRO A 25 -4.87 -20.16 34.65
N TYR A 26 -4.77 -18.85 34.83
CA TYR A 26 -5.89 -17.95 35.16
C TYR A 26 -6.34 -17.10 33.98
N LEU A 27 -5.60 -17.14 32.86
CA LEU A 27 -6.00 -16.49 31.62
C LEU A 27 -7.07 -17.35 30.93
N PRO A 28 -8.16 -16.74 30.43
CA PRO A 28 -9.11 -17.45 29.60
C PRO A 28 -8.41 -17.98 28.36
N THR A 29 -8.82 -19.15 27.86
CA THR A 29 -8.27 -19.75 26.64
C THR A 29 -8.41 -18.85 25.41
N ARG A 30 -9.31 -17.84 25.48
CA ARG A 30 -9.53 -16.81 24.47
C ARG A 30 -9.63 -15.43 25.12
N ILE A 31 -8.89 -14.47 24.58
CA ILE A 31 -8.83 -13.08 25.08
C ILE A 31 -10.05 -12.27 24.64
N PHE A 32 -10.74 -12.72 23.58
CA PHE A 32 -11.95 -12.10 23.05
C PHE A 32 -13.12 -13.07 23.19
N PRO A 33 -14.13 -12.77 24.02
CA PRO A 33 -15.36 -13.55 24.03
C PRO A 33 -16.14 -13.30 22.73
N GLU A 34 -16.69 -14.38 22.16
CA GLU A 34 -17.60 -14.31 21.02
C GLU A 34 -18.90 -13.61 21.45
N GLY A 35 -18.94 -12.29 21.28
CA GLY A 35 -20.21 -11.61 21.15
C GLY A 35 -20.80 -12.02 19.81
N ASN A 36 -22.03 -12.53 19.80
CA ASN A 36 -22.81 -12.76 18.59
C ASN A 36 -22.97 -11.45 17.80
N ALA A 37 -21.95 -11.07 17.05
CA ALA A 37 -21.99 -9.97 16.12
C ALA A 37 -22.73 -10.47 14.89
N SER A 38 -24.05 -10.27 14.88
CA SER A 38 -24.86 -10.42 13.68
C SER A 38 -24.33 -9.44 12.62
N SER A 39 -23.47 -9.95 11.75
CA SER A 39 -22.87 -9.22 10.64
C SER A 39 -23.80 -9.25 9.43
N THR A 40 -25.04 -8.79 9.58
CA THR A 40 -26.05 -8.85 8.51
C THR A 40 -25.67 -8.02 7.26
N ASN A 41 -24.63 -7.18 7.35
CA ASN A 41 -24.17 -6.31 6.25
C ASN A 41 -22.64 -6.32 6.02
N VAL A 42 -21.90 -7.29 6.58
CA VAL A 42 -20.46 -7.41 6.29
C VAL A 42 -20.27 -8.56 5.32
N VAL A 43 -19.80 -8.28 4.11
CA VAL A 43 -19.29 -9.32 3.20
C VAL A 43 -17.98 -9.80 3.81
N VAL A 44 -18.03 -10.94 4.48
CA VAL A 44 -16.88 -11.57 5.12
C VAL A 44 -16.38 -12.70 4.23
N ASP A 45 -15.06 -12.81 4.07
CA ASP A 45 -14.42 -13.92 3.35
C ASP A 45 -14.68 -15.25 4.10
N SER A 46 -14.97 -16.33 3.38
CA SER A 46 -15.21 -17.66 3.96
C SER A 46 -14.03 -18.11 4.82
N LEU A 47 -12.80 -17.75 4.43
CA LEU A 47 -11.58 -18.03 5.21
C LEU A 47 -11.56 -17.29 6.55
N MET A 48 -12.10 -16.08 6.61
CA MET A 48 -12.24 -15.34 7.87
C MET A 48 -13.30 -15.98 8.77
N LEU A 49 -14.43 -16.43 8.22
CA LEU A 49 -15.43 -17.19 8.97
C LEU A 49 -14.86 -18.51 9.50
N GLU A 50 -14.02 -19.18 8.72
CA GLU A 50 -13.42 -20.46 9.07
C GLU A 50 -12.32 -20.31 10.12
N ALA A 51 -11.48 -19.27 10.00
CA ALA A 51 -10.52 -18.87 11.03
C ALA A 51 -11.22 -18.45 12.35
N LEU A 52 -12.37 -17.77 12.26
CA LEU A 52 -13.21 -17.44 13.42
C LEU A 52 -13.87 -18.68 14.03
N SER A 53 -14.18 -19.70 13.24
CA SER A 53 -14.76 -20.97 13.71
C SER A 53 -13.78 -21.87 14.45
N GLY A 54 -12.48 -21.53 14.44
CA GLY A 54 -11.45 -22.21 15.23
C GLY A 54 -10.98 -23.54 14.63
N LYS A 55 -11.09 -23.74 13.31
CA LYS A 55 -10.37 -24.83 12.63
C LYS A 55 -8.86 -24.56 12.65
N ASP A 56 -8.07 -25.60 12.83
CA ASP A 56 -6.61 -25.49 12.76
C ASP A 56 -6.18 -25.00 11.38
N ILE A 57 -5.28 -24.00 11.35
CA ILE A 57 -4.85 -23.31 10.12
C ILE A 57 -4.30 -24.29 9.08
N GLU A 58 -3.68 -25.39 9.51
CA GLU A 58 -3.16 -26.43 8.61
C GLU A 58 -4.25 -27.25 7.91
N GLU A 59 -5.41 -27.41 8.54
CA GLU A 59 -6.55 -28.13 7.94
C GLU A 59 -7.23 -27.25 6.87
N VAL A 60 -7.36 -25.95 7.14
CA VAL A 60 -7.89 -24.95 6.18
C VAL A 60 -7.00 -24.82 4.95
N LEU A 61 -5.67 -24.87 5.10
CA LEU A 61 -4.73 -24.79 3.97
C LEU A 61 -4.75 -26.04 3.08
N ASN A 62 -4.98 -27.22 3.66
CA ASN A 62 -5.00 -28.49 2.92
C ASN A 62 -6.35 -28.79 2.22
N GLU A 63 -7.47 -28.23 2.71
CA GLU A 63 -8.78 -28.40 2.07
C GLU A 63 -9.05 -27.45 0.89
N ASN A 64 -8.18 -26.47 0.65
CA ASN A 64 -8.27 -25.56 -0.50
C ASN A 64 -7.92 -26.28 -1.82
N LYS A 65 -8.83 -27.13 -2.28
CA LYS A 65 -8.89 -27.54 -3.69
C LYS A 65 -9.26 -26.31 -4.50
N ASP A 66 -8.41 -25.99 -5.48
CA ASP A 66 -8.60 -24.95 -6.47
C ASP A 66 -10.08 -24.86 -6.91
N THR A 67 -10.75 -23.79 -6.47
CA THR A 67 -12.18 -23.57 -6.77
C THR A 67 -12.41 -23.31 -8.26
N LEU A 68 -11.36 -23.08 -9.05
CA LEU A 68 -11.43 -22.94 -10.50
C LEU A 68 -11.42 -24.30 -11.23
N ALA A 69 -10.93 -25.36 -10.58
CA ALA A 69 -10.83 -26.67 -11.21
C ALA A 69 -12.19 -27.37 -11.37
N HIS A 70 -13.21 -26.99 -10.60
CA HIS A 70 -14.55 -27.60 -10.66
C HIS A 70 -15.60 -26.51 -10.87
N GLY A 71 -16.09 -26.39 -12.10
CA GLY A 71 -17.06 -25.38 -12.58
C GLY A 71 -18.47 -25.47 -11.99
N LYS A 72 -18.62 -25.55 -10.67
CA LYS A 72 -19.90 -25.37 -9.98
C LYS A 72 -19.75 -24.29 -8.90
N ALA A 73 -20.15 -23.07 -9.28
CA ALA A 73 -20.29 -21.95 -8.35
C ALA A 73 -21.23 -22.31 -7.19
N PRO A 74 -20.89 -21.97 -5.93
CA PRO A 74 -21.81 -22.12 -4.81
C PRO A 74 -22.96 -21.12 -4.97
N LYS A 75 -24.21 -21.59 -4.81
CA LYS A 75 -25.40 -20.72 -4.74
C LYS A 75 -25.42 -20.03 -3.39
N HIS A 76 -24.86 -18.82 -3.31
CA HIS A 76 -25.15 -17.90 -2.21
C HIS A 76 -26.36 -17.04 -2.57
N THR A 77 -27.47 -17.26 -1.86
CA THR A 77 -28.66 -16.40 -1.92
C THR A 77 -28.45 -15.20 -1.02
N THR A 78 -28.26 -14.01 -1.59
CA THR A 78 -28.42 -12.74 -0.89
C THR A 78 -29.52 -11.92 -1.54
N SER A 79 -30.51 -11.54 -0.72
CA SER A 79 -31.55 -10.58 -1.08
C SER A 79 -31.01 -9.17 -0.86
N ASP A 80 -30.52 -8.52 -1.91
CA ASP A 80 -30.75 -7.10 -2.18
C ASP A 80 -29.99 -6.67 -3.44
N SER A 81 -30.74 -6.21 -4.45
CA SER A 81 -30.35 -5.44 -5.64
C SER A 81 -29.15 -5.87 -6.53
N LEU A 82 -28.41 -6.94 -6.21
CA LEU A 82 -27.33 -7.54 -7.03
C LEU A 82 -27.74 -8.90 -7.63
N LYS A 83 -29.03 -9.06 -7.98
CA LYS A 83 -29.55 -10.32 -8.52
C LYS A 83 -28.96 -10.61 -9.91
N GLY A 84 -28.08 -11.60 -9.99
CA GLY A 84 -27.86 -12.38 -11.21
C GLY A 84 -26.43 -12.80 -11.52
N GLN A 85 -25.43 -12.20 -10.88
CA GLN A 85 -24.03 -12.49 -11.18
C GLN A 85 -23.29 -13.00 -9.95
N THR A 86 -22.69 -14.19 -10.06
CA THR A 86 -21.86 -14.71 -8.98
C THR A 86 -20.57 -13.90 -8.90
N PRO A 87 -19.94 -13.69 -7.73
CA PRO A 87 -18.70 -12.92 -7.59
C PRO A 87 -17.59 -13.32 -8.59
N GLN A 88 -17.58 -14.60 -8.98
CA GLN A 88 -16.68 -15.17 -9.98
C GLN A 88 -16.81 -14.51 -11.36
N GLN A 89 -18.03 -14.09 -11.76
CA GLN A 89 -18.25 -13.47 -13.08
C GLN A 89 -17.61 -12.07 -13.18
N TYR A 90 -17.46 -11.35 -12.05
CA TYR A 90 -16.81 -10.03 -12.05
C TYR A 90 -15.27 -10.12 -12.10
N LEU A 91 -14.70 -11.21 -11.60
CA LEU A 91 -13.25 -11.45 -11.62
C LEU A 91 -12.80 -12.22 -12.86
N GLN A 92 -13.72 -12.79 -13.64
CA GLN A 92 -13.38 -13.51 -14.86
C GLN A 92 -12.48 -12.68 -15.81
N PRO A 93 -12.77 -11.39 -16.12
CA PRO A 93 -11.88 -10.60 -16.98
C PRO A 93 -10.49 -10.35 -16.37
N PHE A 94 -10.38 -10.37 -15.05
CA PHE A 94 -9.10 -10.24 -14.35
C PHE A 94 -8.28 -11.53 -14.50
N PHE A 95 -8.88 -12.70 -14.26
CA PHE A 95 -8.21 -13.98 -14.42
C PHE A 95 -7.84 -14.28 -15.88
N GLU A 96 -8.71 -13.96 -16.84
CA GLU A 96 -8.40 -14.08 -18.27
C GLU A 96 -7.18 -13.24 -18.66
N LYS A 97 -7.05 -12.03 -18.10
CA LYS A 97 -5.85 -11.19 -18.31
C LYS A 97 -4.60 -11.77 -17.67
N LEU A 98 -4.70 -12.37 -16.48
CA LEU A 98 -3.56 -13.05 -15.85
C LEU A 98 -3.12 -14.28 -16.65
N GLN A 99 -4.07 -15.08 -17.13
CA GLN A 99 -3.77 -16.22 -18.00
C GLN A 99 -3.13 -15.77 -19.32
N HIS A 100 -3.62 -14.67 -19.92
CA HIS A 100 -3.00 -14.09 -21.10
C HIS A 100 -1.57 -13.63 -20.83
N LEU A 101 -1.31 -12.98 -19.69
CA LEU A 101 0.02 -12.57 -19.26
C LEU A 101 0.96 -13.77 -19.08
N GLU A 102 0.51 -14.82 -18.42
CA GLU A 102 1.27 -16.04 -18.18
C GLU A 102 1.63 -16.76 -19.49
N THR A 103 0.68 -16.85 -20.42
CA THR A 103 0.84 -17.61 -21.67
C THR A 103 1.61 -16.84 -22.74
N THR A 104 1.43 -15.51 -22.82
CA THR A 104 2.02 -14.70 -23.90
C THR A 104 3.16 -13.81 -23.44
N GLY A 105 3.27 -13.52 -22.14
CA GLY A 105 4.16 -12.49 -21.61
C GLY A 105 3.76 -11.07 -21.98
N GLN A 106 2.57 -10.86 -22.57
CA GLN A 106 2.12 -9.57 -23.10
C GLN A 106 0.95 -8.99 -22.29
N GLY A 107 0.95 -7.66 -22.18
CA GLY A 107 -0.08 -6.89 -21.49
C GLY A 107 0.32 -6.45 -20.09
N HIS A 108 -0.63 -5.86 -19.35
CA HIS A 108 -0.42 -5.33 -18.00
C HIS A 108 -1.65 -5.52 -17.12
N VAL A 109 -1.41 -5.90 -15.87
CA VAL A 109 -2.40 -5.91 -14.79
C VAL A 109 -1.87 -5.05 -13.63
N ARG A 110 -2.69 -4.12 -13.14
CA ARG A 110 -2.39 -3.28 -11.98
C ARG A 110 -3.41 -3.58 -10.90
N ILE A 111 -2.93 -3.96 -9.72
CA ILE A 111 -3.77 -4.34 -8.58
C ILE A 111 -3.69 -3.23 -7.53
N GLY A 112 -4.83 -2.69 -7.14
CA GLY A 112 -4.95 -1.76 -6.01
C GLY A 112 -5.46 -2.52 -4.79
N TYR A 113 -4.68 -2.52 -3.70
CA TYR A 113 -5.08 -3.11 -2.43
C TYR A 113 -5.41 -1.99 -1.43
N PHE A 114 -6.65 -1.96 -0.95
CA PHE A 114 -7.12 -0.96 0.01
C PHE A 114 -7.38 -1.62 1.36
N GLY A 115 -6.83 -1.05 2.41
CA GLY A 115 -6.94 -1.61 3.75
C GLY A 115 -6.52 -0.60 4.81
N ASP A 116 -6.08 -1.12 5.96
CA ASP A 116 -5.71 -0.36 7.13
C ASP A 116 -4.19 -0.11 7.22
N SER A 117 -3.69 0.11 8.44
CA SER A 117 -2.28 0.32 8.72
C SER A 117 -1.38 -0.86 8.33
N MET A 118 -1.88 -2.11 8.29
CA MET A 118 -1.08 -3.25 7.84
C MET A 118 -0.80 -3.19 6.34
N THR A 119 -1.76 -2.65 5.57
CA THR A 119 -1.60 -2.36 4.15
C THR A 119 -0.62 -1.21 3.94
N ASP A 120 -0.77 -0.10 4.67
CA ASP A 120 0.11 1.06 4.56
C ASP A 120 1.57 0.74 4.94
N GLY A 121 1.75 -0.18 5.90
CA GLY A 121 3.03 -0.69 6.35
C GLY A 121 3.65 -1.74 5.44
N ASP A 122 2.96 -2.16 4.38
CA ASP A 122 3.43 -3.12 3.36
C ASP A 122 3.71 -4.53 3.91
N PHE A 123 3.03 -4.94 4.99
CA PHE A 123 3.27 -6.26 5.60
C PHE A 123 2.72 -7.41 4.76
N ILE A 124 1.49 -7.29 4.26
CA ILE A 124 0.82 -8.32 3.43
C ILE A 124 1.04 -8.03 1.93
N VAL A 125 1.02 -6.75 1.55
CA VAL A 125 1.07 -6.34 0.14
C VAL A 125 2.44 -6.65 -0.49
N GLN A 126 3.52 -6.69 0.31
CA GLN A 126 4.84 -7.06 -0.19
C GLN A 126 4.89 -8.49 -0.71
N ASP A 127 4.32 -9.44 0.04
CA ASP A 127 4.35 -10.85 -0.31
C ASP A 127 3.41 -11.11 -1.50
N LEU A 128 2.22 -10.51 -1.47
CA LEU A 128 1.28 -10.58 -2.59
C LEU A 128 1.92 -10.06 -3.88
N ARG A 129 2.57 -8.89 -3.82
CA ARG A 129 3.27 -8.29 -4.96
C ARG A 129 4.38 -9.22 -5.47
N ALA A 130 5.20 -9.76 -4.58
CA ALA A 130 6.29 -10.66 -4.94
C ALA A 130 5.77 -11.95 -5.62
N LEU A 131 4.69 -12.54 -5.11
CA LEU A 131 4.06 -13.72 -5.69
C LEU A 131 3.52 -13.45 -7.09
N PHE A 132 2.76 -12.36 -7.27
CA PHE A 132 2.24 -12.00 -8.59
C PHE A 132 3.35 -11.63 -9.57
N GLN A 133 4.38 -10.90 -9.13
CA GLN A 133 5.51 -10.55 -9.99
C GLN A 133 6.37 -11.76 -10.37
N GLY A 134 6.52 -12.72 -9.46
CA GLY A 134 7.21 -13.98 -9.73
C GLY A 134 6.46 -14.87 -10.71
N ALA A 135 5.13 -14.94 -10.60
CA ALA A 135 4.30 -15.80 -11.46
C ALA A 135 4.00 -15.18 -12.84
N PHE A 136 3.66 -13.89 -12.88
CA PHE A 136 3.14 -13.22 -14.08
C PHE A 136 4.08 -12.13 -14.63
N GLY A 137 5.25 -11.95 -14.01
CA GLY A 137 6.19 -10.89 -14.36
C GLY A 137 5.75 -9.50 -13.91
N GLY A 138 6.38 -8.48 -14.48
CA GLY A 138 6.19 -7.08 -14.11
C GLY A 138 7.20 -6.60 -13.06
N ASN A 139 7.39 -5.28 -13.02
CA ASN A 139 8.39 -4.65 -12.18
C ASN A 139 7.86 -3.37 -11.53
N GLY A 140 8.38 -3.09 -10.34
CA GLY A 140 8.12 -1.87 -9.57
C GLY A 140 7.13 -2.07 -8.43
N VAL A 141 7.20 -1.14 -7.48
CA VAL A 141 6.40 -1.16 -6.24
C VAL A 141 4.99 -0.61 -6.43
N GLY A 142 4.71 0.02 -7.58
CA GLY A 142 3.43 0.65 -7.88
C GLY A 142 3.30 2.06 -7.29
N PHE A 143 2.08 2.44 -6.91
CA PHE A 143 1.76 3.77 -6.40
C PHE A 143 2.12 3.90 -4.91
N LEU A 144 2.78 5.00 -4.55
CA LEU A 144 3.15 5.36 -3.20
C LEU A 144 2.64 6.77 -2.84
N PRO A 145 2.00 6.96 -1.67
CA PRO A 145 1.63 8.30 -1.20
C PRO A 145 2.86 9.10 -0.79
N ILE A 146 2.74 10.43 -0.79
CA ILE A 146 3.83 11.38 -0.49
C ILE A 146 4.35 11.27 0.95
N THR A 147 3.44 11.04 1.89
CA THR A 147 3.78 10.76 3.29
C THR A 147 2.98 9.56 3.75
N SER A 148 3.51 8.81 4.72
CA SER A 148 2.81 7.69 5.35
C SER A 148 3.32 7.54 6.79
N GLU A 149 2.41 7.20 7.70
CA GLU A 149 2.73 6.94 9.11
C GLU A 149 3.54 5.65 9.25
N SER A 150 3.32 4.70 8.36
CA SER A 150 4.04 3.42 8.29
C SER A 150 5.19 3.41 7.28
N ALA A 151 5.65 4.58 6.80
CA ALA A 151 6.68 4.66 5.75
C ALA A 151 7.97 3.91 6.13
N ALA A 152 8.34 3.92 7.41
CA ALA A 152 9.54 3.26 7.93
C ALA A 152 9.41 1.73 8.03
N SER A 153 8.20 1.17 8.05
CA SER A 153 8.00 -0.28 8.14
C SER A 153 8.01 -0.99 6.78
N ARG A 154 7.95 -0.23 5.68
CA ARG A 154 7.87 -0.80 4.33
C ARG A 154 9.18 -1.51 3.97
N GLY A 155 9.08 -2.79 3.61
CA GLY A 155 10.21 -3.58 3.10
C GLY A 155 10.50 -3.33 1.61
N SER A 156 9.47 -3.00 0.83
CA SER A 156 9.59 -2.88 -0.63
C SER A 156 10.28 -1.61 -1.12
N VAL A 157 10.27 -0.53 -0.34
CA VAL A 157 10.80 0.79 -0.71
C VAL A 157 11.26 1.56 0.51
N HIS A 158 12.44 2.17 0.43
CA HIS A 158 12.88 3.14 1.42
C HIS A 158 12.20 4.48 1.14
N HIS A 159 11.26 4.86 2.00
CA HIS A 159 10.44 6.05 1.84
C HIS A 159 10.73 7.07 2.95
N THR A 160 11.24 8.25 2.57
CA THR A 160 11.50 9.36 3.49
C THR A 160 10.98 10.66 2.93
N TYR A 161 10.66 11.61 3.79
CA TYR A 161 10.08 12.90 3.41
C TYR A 161 10.39 13.96 4.47
N SER A 162 10.22 15.24 4.13
CA SER A 162 10.33 16.32 5.11
C SER A 162 9.08 16.46 5.97
N ASN A 163 9.21 17.04 7.16
CA ASN A 163 8.07 17.32 8.04
C ASN A 163 7.20 18.50 7.57
N ASN A 164 7.49 19.05 6.39
CA ASN A 164 6.87 20.28 5.86
C ASN A 164 5.68 20.01 4.95
N TRP A 165 5.18 18.76 4.92
CA TRP A 165 3.92 18.45 4.24
C TRP A 165 2.72 18.85 5.10
N LYS A 166 1.70 19.42 4.46
CA LYS A 166 0.33 19.49 4.99
C LYS A 166 -0.46 18.34 4.36
N ARG A 167 -0.91 17.40 5.18
CA ARG A 167 -1.70 16.24 4.76
C ARG A 167 -3.17 16.42 5.13
N GLU A 168 -4.06 16.17 4.19
CA GLU A 168 -5.50 16.03 4.42
C GLU A 168 -5.90 14.60 4.03
N SER A 169 -6.73 13.96 4.86
CA SER A 169 -7.17 12.56 4.68
C SER A 169 -8.68 12.48 4.76
N TYR A 170 -9.28 11.56 4.00
CA TYR A 170 -10.73 11.31 4.04
C TYR A 170 -11.25 10.93 5.42
N VAL A 171 -10.38 10.35 6.27
CA VAL A 171 -10.69 9.99 7.66
C VAL A 171 -10.96 11.24 8.50
N ASN A 172 -10.18 12.30 8.29
CA ASN A 172 -10.18 13.48 9.17
C ASN A 172 -10.88 14.70 8.55
N VAL A 173 -11.07 14.72 7.24
CA VAL A 173 -11.60 15.88 6.50
C VAL A 173 -12.83 15.46 5.70
N LYS A 174 -14.02 15.82 6.21
CA LYS A 174 -15.31 15.48 5.58
C LYS A 174 -15.59 16.24 4.28
N ARG A 175 -15.06 17.47 4.15
CA ARG A 175 -15.27 18.36 3.00
C ARG A 175 -13.93 18.98 2.59
N PRO A 176 -13.09 18.23 1.85
CA PRO A 176 -11.79 18.74 1.46
C PRO A 176 -11.94 19.80 0.38
N THR A 177 -11.04 20.78 0.38
CA THR A 177 -11.02 21.83 -0.67
C THR A 177 -10.55 21.28 -2.01
N ARG A 178 -9.78 20.20 -2.00
CA ARG A 178 -9.27 19.48 -3.16
C ARG A 178 -9.60 17.99 -3.03
N PRO A 179 -9.86 17.27 -4.14
CA PRO A 179 -10.18 15.86 -4.08
C PRO A 179 -9.00 15.04 -3.51
N PHE A 180 -9.30 13.95 -2.81
CA PHE A 180 -8.29 13.00 -2.38
C PHE A 180 -7.73 12.20 -3.56
N GLY A 181 -6.47 11.82 -3.48
CA GLY A 181 -5.88 10.83 -4.38
C GLY A 181 -6.33 9.40 -4.04
N VAL A 182 -5.85 8.43 -4.82
CA VAL A 182 -6.22 7.01 -4.65
C VAL A 182 -5.89 6.46 -3.25
N ALA A 183 -4.84 6.96 -2.59
CA ALA A 183 -4.53 6.58 -1.20
C ALA A 183 -5.44 7.26 -0.15
N GLY A 184 -6.52 7.92 -0.55
CA GLY A 184 -7.45 8.59 0.35
C GLY A 184 -6.89 9.89 0.97
N GLN A 185 -5.78 10.40 0.43
CA GLN A 185 -5.07 11.56 0.98
C GLN A 185 -4.72 12.56 -0.13
N VAL A 186 -4.54 13.82 0.27
CA VAL A 186 -3.99 14.89 -0.56
C VAL A 186 -2.95 15.67 0.24
N PHE A 187 -1.88 16.08 -0.43
CA PHE A 187 -0.72 16.70 0.21
C PHE A 187 -0.45 18.08 -0.39
N PHE A 188 -0.07 19.03 0.47
CA PHE A 188 0.31 20.39 0.08
C PHE A 188 1.66 20.76 0.67
N VAL A 189 2.41 21.58 -0.06
CA VAL A 189 3.69 22.13 0.37
C VAL A 189 3.48 23.24 1.39
N LYS A 190 4.18 23.22 2.53
CA LYS A 190 4.20 24.35 3.47
C LYS A 190 5.30 25.33 3.09
N SER A 191 4.95 26.38 2.35
CA SER A 191 5.85 27.51 2.07
C SER A 191 6.07 28.35 3.35
N PRO A 192 7.27 28.91 3.62
CA PRO A 192 8.47 28.92 2.77
C PRO A 192 9.45 27.76 3.02
N ALA A 193 9.10 26.80 3.88
CA ALA A 193 10.00 25.71 4.24
C ALA A 193 10.22 24.73 3.09
N LEU A 194 11.47 24.26 2.91
CA LEU A 194 11.80 23.28 1.88
C LEU A 194 11.01 21.99 2.09
N THR A 195 10.18 21.64 1.11
CA THR A 195 9.34 20.44 1.15
C THR A 195 9.84 19.42 0.15
N TRP A 196 10.06 18.19 0.57
CA TRP A 196 10.63 17.14 -0.27
C TRP A 196 10.11 15.75 0.08
N VAL A 197 10.21 14.84 -0.89
CA VAL A 197 9.97 13.40 -0.74
C VAL A 197 11.08 12.63 -1.44
N SER A 198 11.46 11.48 -0.90
CA SER A 198 12.51 10.63 -1.43
C SER A 198 12.10 9.17 -1.35
N TYR A 199 12.27 8.46 -2.46
CA TYR A 199 12.04 7.03 -2.57
C TYR A 199 13.30 6.37 -3.10
N LYS A 200 13.73 5.29 -2.47
CA LYS A 200 14.84 4.46 -2.94
C LYS A 200 14.38 3.02 -3.02
N ALA A 201 14.71 2.38 -4.15
CA ALA A 201 14.35 0.99 -4.41
C ALA A 201 14.96 0.06 -3.35
N SER A 202 14.27 -1.04 -3.05
CA SER A 202 14.83 -2.09 -2.19
C SER A 202 15.84 -2.94 -2.97
N ALA A 203 16.38 -3.98 -2.33
CA ALA A 203 17.24 -4.98 -2.99
C ALA A 203 16.45 -6.21 -3.46
N GLN A 204 15.13 -6.25 -3.29
CA GLN A 204 14.30 -7.40 -3.62
C GLN A 204 14.14 -7.57 -5.15
N PRO A 205 13.96 -8.80 -5.65
CA PRO A 205 13.64 -9.05 -7.06
C PRO A 205 12.43 -8.23 -7.54
N HIS A 206 12.38 -7.90 -8.84
CA HIS A 206 11.33 -7.09 -9.49
C HIS A 206 11.15 -5.65 -9.00
N ILE A 207 11.76 -5.28 -7.87
CA ILE A 207 11.65 -3.94 -7.27
C ILE A 207 13.03 -3.37 -6.87
N ASN A 208 14.10 -3.87 -7.50
CA ASN A 208 15.48 -3.46 -7.26
C ASN A 208 15.87 -2.12 -7.91
N GLN A 209 14.91 -1.51 -8.60
CA GLN A 209 14.99 -0.19 -9.22
C GLN A 209 13.61 0.50 -9.09
N MET A 210 13.60 1.80 -9.27
CA MET A 210 12.39 2.54 -9.56
C MET A 210 12.22 2.63 -11.09
N TYR A 211 11.09 2.15 -11.57
CA TYR A 211 10.77 2.00 -13.00
C TYR A 211 9.86 3.16 -13.41
N SER A 212 10.32 3.97 -14.37
CA SER A 212 9.60 5.16 -14.87
C SER A 212 8.90 6.00 -13.78
N PRO A 213 9.61 6.40 -12.70
CA PRO A 213 8.98 7.06 -11.56
C PRO A 213 8.20 8.29 -12.02
N THR A 214 6.92 8.37 -11.67
CA THR A 214 5.99 9.38 -12.18
C THR A 214 5.21 10.01 -11.05
N LEU A 215 5.32 11.33 -10.90
CA LEU A 215 4.59 12.12 -9.92
C LEU A 215 3.17 12.41 -10.42
N PHE A 216 2.18 12.27 -9.53
CA PHE A 216 0.79 12.65 -9.77
C PHE A 216 0.37 13.83 -8.91
N PHE A 217 -0.28 14.82 -9.53
CA PHE A 217 -0.73 16.04 -8.89
C PHE A 217 -1.98 16.59 -9.59
N GLY A 218 -2.81 17.34 -8.85
CA GLY A 218 -4.06 17.87 -9.36
C GLY A 218 -3.95 19.29 -9.91
N GLN A 219 -5.11 19.86 -10.21
CA GLN A 219 -5.22 21.16 -10.87
C GLN A 219 -4.88 22.32 -9.93
N SER A 220 -4.20 23.35 -10.45
CA SER A 220 -4.00 24.64 -9.77
C SER A 220 -3.83 25.75 -10.80
N GLY A 221 -4.21 26.98 -10.44
CA GLY A 221 -3.92 28.17 -11.24
C GLY A 221 -2.47 28.66 -11.14
N ASN A 222 -1.63 27.97 -10.37
CA ASN A 222 -0.25 28.33 -10.15
C ASN A 222 0.65 27.91 -11.32
N THR A 223 1.29 28.89 -11.96
CA THR A 223 2.17 28.72 -13.11
C THR A 223 3.66 28.82 -12.77
N GLU A 224 4.01 29.20 -11.55
CA GLU A 224 5.40 29.39 -11.12
C GLU A 224 5.99 28.17 -10.41
N ALA A 225 5.16 27.16 -10.12
CA ALA A 225 5.57 25.98 -9.40
C ALA A 225 6.52 25.10 -10.21
N TYR A 226 7.54 24.55 -9.55
CA TYR A 226 8.47 23.61 -10.16
C TYR A 226 9.01 22.62 -9.14
N VAL A 227 9.61 21.54 -9.64
CA VAL A 227 10.33 20.55 -8.84
C VAL A 227 11.79 20.50 -9.24
N GLU A 228 12.65 20.25 -8.26
CA GLU A 228 14.03 19.81 -8.47
C GLU A 228 14.10 18.31 -8.17
N ILE A 229 14.60 17.55 -9.12
CA ILE A 229 14.70 16.09 -9.08
C ILE A 229 16.17 15.71 -9.00
N ARG A 230 16.50 14.79 -8.09
CA ARG A 230 17.80 14.14 -7.98
C ARG A 230 17.64 12.63 -8.00
N HIS A 231 18.54 11.94 -8.66
CA HIS A 231 18.57 10.48 -8.69
C HIS A 231 19.66 9.96 -7.75
N GLU A 232 19.42 8.82 -7.14
CA GLU A 232 20.40 8.18 -6.24
C GLU A 232 21.70 7.88 -6.99
N GLY A 233 22.83 8.36 -6.47
CA GLY A 233 24.16 8.17 -7.07
C GLY A 233 24.53 9.19 -8.16
N ASP A 234 23.62 10.11 -8.52
CA ASP A 234 23.90 11.21 -9.44
C ASP A 234 24.06 12.54 -8.69
N THR A 235 24.92 13.40 -9.22
CA THR A 235 25.15 14.77 -8.76
C THR A 235 24.30 15.80 -9.51
N ALA A 236 23.78 15.43 -10.69
CA ALA A 236 22.96 16.29 -11.51
C ALA A 236 21.63 16.65 -10.83
N ARG A 237 21.17 17.88 -11.08
CA ARG A 237 19.88 18.39 -10.64
C ARG A 237 19.03 18.67 -11.86
N ILE A 238 17.86 18.04 -11.92
CA ILE A 238 16.92 18.21 -13.02
C ILE A 238 15.76 19.08 -12.52
N VAL A 239 15.55 20.23 -13.14
CA VAL A 239 14.43 21.12 -12.81
C VAL A 239 13.31 20.94 -13.83
N LYS A 240 12.08 20.75 -13.36
CA LYS A 240 10.89 20.63 -14.23
C LYS A 240 9.73 21.47 -13.69
N PRO A 241 8.98 22.19 -14.55
CA PRO A 241 7.79 22.91 -14.13
C PRO A 241 6.66 21.95 -13.72
N LEU A 242 5.81 22.37 -12.79
CA LEU A 242 4.59 21.67 -12.41
C LEU A 242 3.38 22.28 -13.14
N ASN A 243 3.14 21.81 -14.37
CA ASN A 243 2.03 22.27 -15.20
C ASN A 243 0.70 21.68 -14.70
N ALA A 244 0.01 22.37 -13.80
CA ALA A 244 -1.18 21.88 -13.10
C ALA A 244 -2.51 22.21 -13.81
N SER A 245 -2.59 22.00 -15.13
CA SER A 245 -3.73 22.45 -15.94
C SER A 245 -4.93 21.49 -15.95
N LYS A 246 -4.70 20.18 -15.80
CA LYS A 246 -5.75 19.14 -15.83
C LYS A 246 -6.20 18.77 -14.42
N ARG A 247 -7.35 18.09 -14.33
CA ARG A 247 -7.85 17.51 -13.06
C ARG A 247 -6.83 16.57 -12.40
N LEU A 248 -6.15 15.77 -13.22
CA LEU A 248 -5.01 14.94 -12.86
C LEU A 248 -3.89 15.19 -13.88
N ASN A 249 -2.72 15.52 -13.38
CA ASN A 249 -1.50 15.75 -14.14
C ASN A 249 -0.47 14.71 -13.70
N SER A 250 0.43 14.39 -14.63
CA SER A 250 1.57 13.51 -14.37
C SER A 250 2.87 14.18 -14.80
N LEU A 251 3.94 13.90 -14.07
CA LEU A 251 5.29 14.33 -14.41
C LEU A 251 6.24 13.15 -14.28
N THR A 252 6.80 12.69 -15.39
CA THR A 252 7.85 11.67 -15.41
C THR A 252 9.12 12.23 -14.77
N LEU A 253 9.59 11.58 -13.71
CA LEU A 253 10.73 12.02 -12.90
C LEU A 253 12.06 11.43 -13.41
N ALA A 254 12.01 10.27 -14.07
CA ALA A 254 13.11 9.69 -14.81
C ALA A 254 12.57 8.99 -16.06
N LYS A 255 13.25 9.14 -17.20
CA LYS A 255 12.85 8.48 -18.47
C LYS A 255 13.16 6.98 -18.49
N GLY A 256 13.89 6.48 -17.51
CA GLY A 256 14.26 5.07 -17.37
C GLY A 256 14.40 4.69 -15.90
N ASN A 257 15.03 3.55 -15.66
CA ASN A 257 15.11 2.98 -14.32
C ASN A 257 16.21 3.66 -13.48
N VAL A 258 15.88 4.04 -12.25
CA VAL A 258 16.83 4.69 -11.32
C VAL A 258 16.83 3.97 -9.98
N LYS A 259 17.93 4.06 -9.21
CA LYS A 259 17.99 3.43 -7.88
C LYS A 259 17.16 4.15 -6.82
N GLY A 260 16.89 5.43 -7.03
CA GLY A 260 16.02 6.23 -6.19
C GLY A 260 15.80 7.60 -6.80
N VAL A 261 14.77 8.28 -6.32
CA VAL A 261 14.40 9.62 -6.73
C VAL A 261 14.10 10.46 -5.50
N ARG A 262 14.68 11.65 -5.45
CA ARG A 262 14.33 12.71 -4.52
C ARG A 262 13.71 13.87 -5.29
N VAL A 263 12.57 14.34 -4.84
CA VAL A 263 11.83 15.45 -5.43
C VAL A 263 11.68 16.55 -4.38
N ASN A 264 12.28 17.71 -4.65
CA ASN A 264 12.11 18.93 -3.86
C ASN A 264 11.08 19.82 -4.57
N PHE A 265 10.13 20.37 -3.82
CA PHE A 265 9.04 21.17 -4.36
C PHE A 265 9.24 22.66 -4.05
N PHE A 266 9.04 23.50 -5.06
CA PHE A 266 9.20 24.95 -4.96
C PHE A 266 7.95 25.66 -5.48
N LYS A 267 7.52 26.71 -4.77
CA LYS A 267 6.35 27.52 -5.11
C LYS A 267 5.08 26.70 -5.41
N ALA A 268 4.90 25.56 -4.73
CA ALA A 268 3.85 24.57 -5.05
C ALA A 268 2.80 24.41 -3.94
N ASP A 269 2.68 25.38 -3.04
CA ASP A 269 1.79 25.38 -1.87
C ASP A 269 0.30 25.26 -2.23
N SER A 270 -0.12 25.78 -3.39
CA SER A 270 -1.49 25.68 -3.89
C SER A 270 -1.78 24.45 -4.74
N ILE A 271 -0.77 23.62 -5.04
CA ILE A 271 -0.90 22.43 -5.89
C ILE A 271 -1.20 21.20 -5.03
N PRO A 272 -2.34 20.51 -5.22
CA PRO A 272 -2.60 19.24 -4.56
C PRO A 272 -1.68 18.15 -5.15
N ILE A 273 -0.85 17.54 -4.31
CA ILE A 273 0.03 16.43 -4.67
C ILE A 273 -0.58 15.12 -4.16
N TYR A 274 -0.49 14.04 -4.94
CA TYR A 274 -1.12 12.76 -4.60
C TYR A 274 -0.11 11.67 -4.26
N GLY A 275 0.95 11.52 -5.05
CA GLY A 275 1.90 10.42 -4.86
C GLY A 275 2.79 10.19 -6.07
N ILE A 276 3.64 9.18 -5.99
CA ILE A 276 4.54 8.76 -7.06
C ILE A 276 4.25 7.30 -7.40
N ASN A 277 4.16 6.97 -8.69
CA ASN A 277 4.15 5.59 -9.16
C ASN A 277 5.54 5.18 -9.64
N SER A 278 5.90 3.92 -9.39
CA SER A 278 7.04 3.25 -10.01
C SER A 278 6.59 1.90 -10.53
N ALA A 279 6.41 1.80 -11.84
CA ALA A 279 6.06 0.57 -12.53
C ALA A 279 6.70 0.60 -13.92
N SER A 280 7.11 -0.56 -14.44
CA SER A 280 7.54 -0.65 -15.83
C SER A 280 6.37 -0.33 -16.76
N ASP A 281 6.56 0.63 -17.65
CA ASP A 281 5.78 0.72 -18.87
C ASP A 281 6.36 -0.37 -19.79
N GLY A 282 5.62 -1.45 -20.05
CA GLY A 282 6.14 -2.54 -20.88
C GLY A 282 6.36 -2.16 -22.33
#